data_AF-A0A127A0D4-F1
#
_entry.id   AF-A0A127A0D4-F1
#
_cell.length_a   1.000
_cell.length_b   1.000
_cell.length_c   1.000
_cell.angle_alpha   90.00
_cell.angle_beta   90.00
_cell.angle_gamma   90.00
#
_symmetry.space_group_name_H-M   'P 1'
#
loop_
_entity.id
_entity.type
_entity.pdbx_description
1 polymer ?
#
loop_
_entity_poly.entity_id
_entity_poly.type
_entity_poly.pdbx_seq_one_letter_code
_entity_poly.pdbx_strand_id
1 'polypeptide(L)'
;MSSRRGAWDRYRAAAVEGPSGERPAGPDVRAGRLRALASDWWSVDPAPPVAAAGRWRDLRLVPLGAAAWLGAAVGPFAVAPGLLAVLLACCLAGAAAAATLALALRRLAGRRSSPHRGACPTQAGAAGVAVLAACSCLAAAAGLAAAAGHGAAERAGPVGELLAHGGSTVATVEVVAAPTPLRGPSRFGAEPRFTAEGRILRATDAGRSFAASSAVRLVGGNEVGRLRPGTTVEVAGRVVPAARPGSPALLSAASRPRVVGGNPAGLLVGDVKGALRASSGWLWQDAAGLLPGMAVGDTADLPQELEDAMRQVGLGHLTAVSGANFTLLSASVLLALRAARAPRAAASCASCLVLAAIAFVVGPEPSVLRAAAMGAVGLVALISGRAGRSCSALSGAILVLVLLQPDLALSMGFLLSVSATLGIALFGAPLTSMLAARMPAWLAVAVAVPLSAQLMCGPLIVLIQPSFLTLSLAANIAVSPFVPIVTVAGTLALATCTWCQPLALVCTAIGGAAAQSIAAIARLLASLPGAALAWPEGLVGAGAMAVMSAANAAFLWAAFSPAGRRAALRLVRGPADCARGAAASAYGLGPGAPRGPRRPTGRGPRGSG
;
A
#
# COMPACT_ATOMS: atom_id res chain seq x y z
N MET A 1 -43.61 -36.15 -41.72
CA MET A 1 -43.47 -36.23 -40.24
C MET A 1 -42.46 -37.33 -39.87
N SER A 2 -41.19 -37.17 -40.24
CA SER A 2 -40.18 -38.25 -40.18
C SER A 2 -38.83 -37.77 -39.62
N SER A 3 -38.72 -37.53 -38.31
CA SER A 3 -37.38 -37.36 -37.71
C SER A 3 -37.24 -37.69 -36.22
N ARG A 4 -38.26 -38.21 -35.53
CA ARG A 4 -38.19 -38.41 -34.06
C ARG A 4 -37.91 -39.84 -33.57
N ARG A 5 -37.71 -40.83 -34.44
CA ARG A 5 -37.38 -42.22 -34.04
C ARG A 5 -35.88 -42.60 -34.08
N GLY A 6 -34.99 -41.73 -34.58
CA GLY A 6 -33.54 -42.03 -34.68
C GLY A 6 -32.64 -41.43 -33.58
N ALA A 7 -33.21 -40.75 -32.57
CA ALA A 7 -32.43 -40.14 -31.49
C ALA A 7 -32.32 -41.05 -30.26
N TRP A 8 -33.40 -41.79 -29.92
CA TRP A 8 -33.45 -42.63 -28.72
C TRP A 8 -32.47 -43.81 -28.77
N ASP A 9 -32.32 -44.48 -29.92
CA ASP A 9 -31.39 -45.61 -30.06
C ASP A 9 -29.91 -45.19 -29.99
N ARG A 10 -29.60 -43.92 -30.32
CA ARG A 10 -28.24 -43.36 -30.15
C ARG A 10 -27.88 -43.08 -28.69
N TYR A 11 -28.85 -42.68 -27.86
CA TYR A 11 -28.62 -42.50 -26.42
C TYR A 11 -28.53 -43.84 -25.68
N ARG A 12 -29.21 -44.89 -26.15
CA ARG A 12 -29.15 -46.21 -25.54
C ARG A 12 -27.81 -46.92 -25.77
N ALA A 13 -27.22 -46.79 -26.96
CA ALA A 13 -25.91 -47.38 -27.26
C ALA A 13 -24.75 -46.69 -26.52
N ALA A 14 -24.83 -45.37 -26.29
CA ALA A 14 -23.79 -44.62 -25.57
C ALA A 14 -23.81 -44.82 -24.03
N ALA A 15 -24.89 -45.37 -23.48
CA ALA A 15 -25.03 -45.59 -22.03
C ALA A 15 -24.49 -46.95 -21.55
N VAL A 16 -24.10 -47.86 -22.46
CA VAL A 16 -23.70 -49.24 -22.11
C VAL A 16 -22.19 -49.48 -22.21
N GLU A 17 -21.42 -48.62 -22.89
CA GLU A 17 -19.96 -48.71 -22.93
C GLU A 17 -19.28 -47.70 -22.01
N GLY A 18 -19.26 -48.00 -20.71
CA GLY A 18 -18.24 -47.46 -19.81
C GLY A 18 -16.93 -48.24 -19.97
N PRO A 19 -15.75 -47.61 -19.77
CA PRO A 19 -14.50 -48.35 -19.77
C PRO A 19 -14.52 -49.38 -18.64
N SER A 20 -14.32 -50.62 -19.04
CA SER A 20 -14.21 -51.78 -18.16
C SER A 20 -13.06 -51.60 -17.15
N GLY A 21 -13.40 -51.67 -15.86
CA GLY A 21 -12.51 -52.12 -14.80
C GLY A 21 -11.95 -51.04 -13.88
N GLU A 22 -12.66 -50.72 -12.80
CA GLU A 22 -12.03 -50.40 -11.51
C GLU A 22 -13.05 -50.63 -10.36
N ARG A 23 -12.69 -51.49 -9.40
CA ARG A 23 -13.50 -51.83 -8.22
C ARG A 23 -13.66 -50.61 -7.30
N PRO A 24 -14.75 -50.50 -6.51
CA PRO A 24 -14.95 -49.36 -5.62
C PRO A 24 -13.87 -49.30 -4.54
N ALA A 25 -13.13 -48.19 -4.52
CA ALA A 25 -12.09 -47.91 -3.55
C ALA A 25 -12.67 -47.70 -2.13
N GLY A 26 -12.10 -48.43 -1.16
CA GLY A 26 -12.44 -48.33 0.26
C GLY A 26 -12.11 -46.97 0.90
N PRO A 27 -12.52 -46.77 2.17
CA PRO A 27 -12.45 -45.49 2.89
C PRO A 27 -11.02 -44.88 2.97
N ASP A 28 -9.98 -45.70 2.85
CA ASP A 28 -8.58 -45.24 2.89
C ASP A 28 -8.16 -44.38 1.70
N VAL A 29 -8.80 -44.50 0.53
CA VAL A 29 -8.44 -43.71 -0.66
C VAL A 29 -8.93 -42.26 -0.54
N ARG A 30 -10.02 -42.01 0.18
CA ARG A 30 -10.48 -40.63 0.48
C ARG A 30 -9.60 -39.96 1.52
N ALA A 31 -9.13 -40.69 2.52
CA ALA A 31 -8.16 -40.19 3.50
C ALA A 31 -6.79 -39.93 2.84
N GLY A 32 -6.36 -40.78 1.91
CA GLY A 32 -5.16 -40.58 1.09
C GLY A 32 -5.25 -39.37 0.17
N ARG A 33 -6.41 -39.12 -0.47
CA ARG A 33 -6.64 -37.92 -1.30
C ARG A 33 -6.72 -36.63 -0.49
N LEU A 34 -7.30 -36.67 0.72
CA LEU A 34 -7.33 -35.52 1.62
C LEU A 34 -5.94 -35.25 2.23
N ARG A 35 -5.13 -36.27 2.51
CA ARG A 35 -3.73 -36.11 2.89
C ARG A 35 -2.86 -35.61 1.73
N ALA A 36 -3.11 -36.05 0.49
CA ALA A 36 -2.44 -35.56 -0.71
C ALA A 36 -2.81 -34.10 -1.02
N LEU A 37 -4.08 -33.73 -0.87
CA LEU A 37 -4.52 -32.34 -0.95
C LEU A 37 -3.92 -31.52 0.20
N ALA A 38 -3.89 -32.01 1.44
CA ALA A 38 -3.28 -31.29 2.55
C ALA A 38 -1.75 -31.15 2.40
N SER A 39 -1.06 -32.14 1.81
CA SER A 39 0.37 -32.05 1.52
C SER A 39 0.66 -31.07 0.38
N ASP A 40 -0.17 -31.05 -0.67
CA ASP A 40 -0.07 -30.08 -1.79
C ASP A 40 -0.26 -28.62 -1.33
N TRP A 41 -0.99 -28.39 -0.24
CA TRP A 41 -1.17 -27.06 0.33
C TRP A 41 0.07 -26.58 1.10
N TRP A 42 0.87 -27.51 1.64
CA TRP A 42 2.08 -27.18 2.40
C TRP A 42 3.35 -27.27 1.54
N SER A 43 3.35 -28.11 0.51
CA SER A 43 4.33 -28.06 -0.57
C SER A 43 3.96 -26.92 -1.51
N VAL A 44 4.30 -25.70 -1.11
CA VAL A 44 4.63 -24.68 -2.10
C VAL A 44 5.83 -25.26 -2.85
N ASP A 45 5.57 -25.92 -3.97
CA ASP A 45 6.63 -26.26 -4.91
C ASP A 45 7.41 -24.96 -5.13
N PRO A 46 8.73 -24.94 -4.84
CA PRO A 46 9.52 -23.76 -5.11
C PRO A 46 9.31 -23.47 -6.58
N ALA A 47 8.70 -22.32 -6.87
CA ALA A 47 8.45 -21.88 -8.23
C ALA A 47 9.73 -22.15 -9.04
N PRO A 48 9.64 -22.79 -10.23
CA PRO A 48 10.81 -23.20 -10.98
C PRO A 48 11.78 -22.02 -11.03
N PRO A 49 13.09 -22.25 -10.77
CA PRO A 49 14.05 -21.17 -10.63
C PRO A 49 13.87 -20.24 -11.82
N VAL A 50 13.44 -19.01 -11.52
CA VAL A 50 13.15 -17.98 -12.51
C VAL A 50 14.40 -17.86 -13.35
N ALA A 51 14.38 -18.47 -14.53
CA ALA A 51 15.49 -18.40 -15.46
C ALA A 51 15.78 -16.92 -15.67
N ALA A 52 17.00 -16.52 -15.30
CA ALA A 52 17.50 -15.16 -15.39
C ALA A 52 17.63 -14.76 -16.88
N ALA A 53 16.50 -14.59 -17.56
CA ALA A 53 16.42 -13.95 -18.85
C ALA A 53 16.09 -12.48 -18.59
N GLY A 54 17.12 -11.64 -18.56
CA GLY A 54 17.02 -10.21 -18.30
C GLY A 54 15.92 -9.56 -19.15
N ARG A 55 14.83 -9.14 -18.51
CA ARG A 55 13.78 -8.35 -19.14
C ARG A 55 13.42 -7.16 -18.24
N TRP A 56 13.93 -6.02 -18.69
CA TRP A 56 13.67 -4.64 -18.34
C TRP A 56 12.43 -4.42 -17.46
N ARG A 57 12.66 -3.81 -16.29
CA ARG A 57 11.59 -3.12 -15.53
C ARG A 57 10.98 -2.09 -16.49
N ASP A 58 9.68 -2.15 -16.73
CA ASP A 58 9.03 -1.10 -17.50
C ASP A 58 8.92 0.11 -16.57
N LEU A 59 9.90 1.01 -16.66
CA LEU A 59 10.02 2.20 -15.81
C LEU A 59 9.51 3.46 -16.52
N ARG A 60 8.85 3.30 -17.68
CA ARG A 60 8.42 4.44 -18.51
C ARG A 60 7.38 5.32 -17.81
N LEU A 61 6.53 4.74 -16.96
CA LEU A 61 5.51 5.48 -16.20
C LEU A 61 6.05 6.12 -14.91
N VAL A 62 7.20 5.70 -14.42
CA VAL A 62 7.81 6.23 -13.18
C VAL A 62 8.08 7.74 -13.25
N PRO A 63 8.75 8.28 -14.28
CA PRO A 63 9.00 9.71 -14.34
C PRO A 63 7.69 10.53 -14.47
N LEU A 64 6.66 9.99 -15.15
CA LEU A 64 5.35 10.66 -15.24
C LEU A 64 4.67 10.75 -13.87
N GLY A 65 4.59 9.63 -13.15
CA GLY A 65 3.97 9.59 -11.81
C GLY A 65 4.71 10.49 -10.81
N ALA A 66 6.04 10.47 -10.82
CA ALA A 66 6.87 11.34 -9.97
C ALA A 66 6.69 12.82 -10.32
N ALA A 67 6.65 13.16 -11.62
CA ALA A 67 6.47 14.54 -12.06
C ALA A 67 5.10 15.10 -11.68
N ALA A 68 4.01 14.33 -11.87
CA ALA A 68 2.68 14.74 -11.43
C ALA A 68 2.60 14.92 -9.92
N TRP A 69 3.23 14.03 -9.15
CA TRP A 69 3.28 14.15 -7.71
C TRP A 69 4.03 15.41 -7.26
N LEU A 70 5.22 15.67 -7.80
CA LEU A 70 5.97 16.89 -7.50
C LEU A 70 5.19 18.16 -7.87
N GLY A 71 4.54 18.17 -9.05
CA GLY A 71 3.69 19.28 -9.47
C GLY A 71 2.57 19.57 -8.48
N ALA A 72 1.86 18.53 -8.04
CA ALA A 72 0.79 18.66 -7.06
C ALA A 72 1.29 19.02 -5.64
N ALA A 73 2.47 18.54 -5.24
CA ALA A 73 3.07 18.88 -3.96
C ALA A 73 3.52 20.35 -3.89
N VAL A 74 4.00 20.91 -5.01
CA VAL A 74 4.44 22.31 -5.10
C VAL A 74 3.26 23.28 -5.19
N GLY A 75 2.14 22.87 -5.80
CA GLY A 75 0.97 23.72 -6.03
C GLY A 75 0.46 24.50 -4.81
N PRO A 76 0.26 23.88 -3.64
CA PRO A 76 -0.20 24.56 -2.43
C PRO A 76 0.77 25.64 -1.91
N PHE A 77 2.07 25.53 -2.21
CA PHE A 77 3.10 26.49 -1.80
C PHE A 77 3.31 27.61 -2.81
N ALA A 78 2.75 27.51 -4.02
CA ALA A 78 2.77 28.56 -5.02
C ALA A 78 1.70 29.63 -4.70
N VAL A 79 1.89 30.32 -3.56
CA VAL A 79 0.91 31.28 -3.00
C VAL A 79 0.68 32.49 -3.91
N ALA A 80 1.67 32.86 -4.73
CA ALA A 80 1.53 33.95 -5.70
C ALA A 80 1.00 33.41 -7.04
N PRO A 81 -0.12 33.97 -7.58
CA PRO A 81 -0.65 33.56 -8.88
C PRO A 81 0.37 33.75 -10.01
N GLY A 82 1.28 34.72 -9.88
CA GLY A 82 2.39 34.91 -10.81
C GLY A 82 3.41 33.76 -10.82
N LEU A 83 3.78 33.23 -9.64
CA LEU A 83 4.71 32.10 -9.55
C LEU A 83 4.11 30.82 -10.14
N LEU A 84 2.83 30.58 -9.88
CA LEU A 84 2.09 29.45 -10.45
C LEU A 84 2.04 29.52 -11.99
N ALA A 85 1.73 30.69 -12.54
CA ALA A 85 1.69 30.91 -14.00
C ALA A 85 3.06 30.68 -14.64
N VAL A 86 4.14 31.14 -13.99
CA VAL A 86 5.52 30.91 -14.44
C VAL A 86 5.86 29.42 -14.43
N LEU A 87 5.55 28.71 -13.34
CA LEU A 87 5.84 27.26 -13.24
C LEU A 87 5.05 26.44 -14.28
N LEU A 88 3.77 26.77 -14.52
CA LEU A 88 2.97 26.15 -15.57
C LEU A 88 3.55 26.44 -16.96
N ALA A 89 3.91 27.70 -17.23
CA ALA A 89 4.51 28.10 -18.49
C ALA A 89 5.85 27.39 -18.74
N CYS A 90 6.71 27.26 -17.71
CA CYS A 90 7.96 26.51 -17.78
C CYS A 90 7.72 25.03 -18.09
N CYS A 91 6.75 24.38 -17.45
CA CYS A 91 6.42 22.98 -17.72
C CYS A 91 5.89 22.79 -19.15
N LEU A 92 5.00 23.67 -19.61
CA LEU A 92 4.45 23.61 -20.97
C LEU A 92 5.52 23.91 -22.04
N ALA A 93 6.38 24.89 -21.81
CA ALA A 93 7.51 25.19 -22.68
C ALA A 93 8.51 24.02 -22.75
N GLY A 94 8.82 23.40 -21.60
CA GLY A 94 9.64 22.20 -21.53
C GLY A 94 9.02 21.01 -22.28
N ALA A 95 7.70 20.83 -22.17
CA ALA A 95 6.97 19.81 -22.93
C ALA A 95 7.03 20.05 -24.44
N ALA A 96 6.80 21.29 -24.88
CA ALA A 96 6.87 21.68 -26.28
C ALA A 96 8.29 21.49 -26.85
N ALA A 97 9.33 21.91 -26.14
CA ALA A 97 10.73 21.74 -26.54
C ALA A 97 11.14 20.26 -26.63
N ALA A 98 10.70 19.42 -25.69
CA ALA A 98 10.97 17.99 -25.73
C ALA A 98 10.19 17.28 -26.86
N ALA A 99 8.96 17.70 -27.14
CA ALA A 99 8.16 17.16 -28.25
C ALA A 99 8.74 17.54 -29.62
N THR A 100 9.20 18.79 -29.80
CA THR A 100 9.86 19.24 -31.04
C THR A 100 11.18 18.50 -31.25
N LEU A 101 11.98 18.30 -30.19
CA LEU A 101 13.19 17.48 -30.24
C LEU A 101 12.88 16.03 -30.63
N ALA A 102 11.83 15.41 -30.05
CA ALA A 102 11.42 14.06 -30.41
C ALA A 102 10.99 13.94 -31.89
N LEU A 103 10.23 14.91 -32.40
CA LEU A 103 9.81 14.98 -33.79
C LEU A 103 11.01 15.18 -34.74
N ALA A 104 11.95 16.05 -34.38
CA ALA A 104 13.19 16.27 -35.14
C ALA A 104 14.03 15.00 -35.22
N LEU A 105 14.24 14.30 -34.09
CA LEU A 105 14.97 13.04 -34.04
C LEU A 105 14.28 11.92 -34.84
N ARG A 106 12.95 11.83 -34.81
CA ARG A 106 12.18 10.88 -35.63
C ARG A 106 12.28 11.17 -37.12
N ARG A 107 12.21 12.46 -37.52
CA ARG A 107 12.38 12.88 -38.93
C ARG A 107 13.78 12.61 -39.45
N LEU A 108 14.81 12.83 -38.63
CA LEU A 108 16.21 12.53 -38.97
C LEU A 108 16.46 11.02 -39.10
N ALA A 109 15.81 10.20 -38.26
CA ALA A 109 15.88 8.75 -38.35
C ALA A 109 15.18 8.22 -39.62
N GLY A 110 14.00 8.74 -39.97
CA GLY A 110 13.25 8.34 -41.16
C GLY A 110 13.86 8.80 -42.49
N ARG A 111 14.69 9.86 -42.49
CA ARG A 111 15.43 10.31 -43.67
C ARG A 111 16.69 9.49 -43.97
N ARG A 112 17.19 8.72 -43.01
CA ARG A 112 18.43 7.91 -43.15
C ARG A 112 18.20 6.43 -43.37
N SER A 113 16.95 5.96 -43.32
CA SER A 113 16.58 4.57 -43.60
C SER A 113 16.59 4.30 -45.11
N SER A 114 17.79 4.15 -45.67
CA SER A 114 18.00 3.42 -46.92
C SER A 114 17.94 1.92 -46.62
N PRO A 115 17.33 1.06 -47.47
CA PRO A 115 16.99 -0.34 -47.12
C PRO A 115 18.18 -1.25 -46.78
N HIS A 116 19.43 -0.79 -46.95
CA HIS A 116 20.64 -1.60 -46.70
C HIS A 116 21.51 -1.21 -45.50
N ARG A 117 21.16 -0.19 -44.70
CA ARG A 117 21.88 0.08 -43.44
C ARG A 117 20.89 0.32 -42.31
N GLY A 118 20.83 -0.65 -41.38
CA GLY A 118 19.92 -0.64 -40.24
C GLY A 118 19.99 0.67 -39.46
N ALA A 119 18.81 1.17 -39.05
CA ALA A 119 18.69 2.38 -38.24
C ALA A 119 19.62 2.30 -37.01
N CYS A 120 20.36 3.37 -36.75
CA CYS A 120 21.25 3.44 -35.60
C CYS A 120 20.40 3.38 -34.30
N PRO A 121 20.56 2.36 -33.43
CA PRO A 121 19.69 2.13 -32.27
C PRO A 121 19.68 3.30 -31.27
N THR A 122 20.71 4.15 -31.30
CA THR A 122 20.87 5.32 -30.44
C THR A 122 19.85 6.44 -30.71
N GLN A 123 19.45 6.66 -31.97
CA GLN A 123 18.52 7.74 -32.34
C GLN A 123 17.06 7.41 -32.01
N ALA A 124 16.65 6.16 -32.18
CA ALA A 124 15.33 5.68 -31.75
C ALA A 124 15.17 5.73 -30.21
N GLY A 125 16.25 5.41 -29.47
CA GLY A 125 16.30 5.57 -28.02
C GLY A 125 16.18 7.03 -27.57
N ALA A 126 16.92 7.94 -28.20
CA ALA A 126 16.87 9.38 -27.88
C ALA A 126 15.48 10.00 -28.13
N ALA A 127 14.81 9.63 -29.22
CA ALA A 127 13.42 10.06 -29.47
C ALA A 127 12.45 9.53 -28.40
N GLY A 128 12.65 8.32 -27.91
CA GLY A 128 11.87 7.76 -26.80
C GLY A 128 12.06 8.53 -25.48
N VAL A 129 13.30 8.90 -25.15
CA VAL A 129 13.62 9.72 -23.96
C VAL A 129 13.00 11.11 -24.07
N ALA A 130 13.05 11.74 -25.24
CA ALA A 130 12.45 13.04 -25.48
C ALA A 130 10.91 13.02 -25.33
N VAL A 131 10.23 11.97 -25.81
CA VAL A 131 8.78 11.78 -25.57
C VAL A 131 8.49 11.60 -24.08
N LEU A 132 9.28 10.80 -23.37
CA LEU A 132 9.12 10.61 -21.93
C LEU A 132 9.31 11.91 -21.14
N ALA A 133 10.30 12.73 -21.51
CA ALA A 133 10.50 14.05 -20.93
C ALA A 133 9.30 14.97 -21.19
N ALA A 134 8.77 15.01 -22.42
CA ALA A 134 7.59 15.78 -22.76
C ALA A 134 6.36 15.36 -21.94
N CYS A 135 6.09 14.06 -21.86
CA CYS A 135 5.00 13.52 -21.06
C CYS A 135 5.17 13.80 -19.56
N SER A 136 6.41 13.76 -19.03
CA SER A 136 6.68 14.07 -17.63
C SER A 136 6.44 15.56 -17.33
N CYS A 137 6.85 16.46 -18.22
CA CYS A 137 6.55 17.90 -18.09
C CYS A 137 5.04 18.18 -18.13
N LEU A 138 4.30 17.49 -19.02
CA LEU A 138 2.84 17.58 -19.05
C LEU A 138 2.19 17.04 -17.78
N ALA A 139 2.71 15.93 -17.24
CA ALA A 139 2.22 15.35 -15.99
C ALA A 139 2.46 16.31 -14.80
N ALA A 140 3.63 16.95 -14.72
CA ALA A 140 3.91 17.99 -13.73
C ALA A 140 2.97 19.19 -13.85
N ALA A 141 2.73 19.67 -15.08
CA ALA A 141 1.78 20.76 -15.32
C ALA A 141 0.35 20.38 -14.90
N ALA A 142 -0.08 19.15 -15.20
CA ALA A 142 -1.39 18.64 -14.79
C ALA A 142 -1.52 18.54 -13.27
N GLY A 143 -0.50 18.04 -12.57
CA GLY A 143 -0.47 18.02 -11.10
C GLY A 143 -0.53 19.41 -10.49
N LEU A 144 0.25 20.34 -11.04
CA LEU A 144 0.29 21.74 -10.60
C LEU A 144 -1.06 22.44 -10.84
N ALA A 145 -1.69 22.22 -11.99
CA ALA A 145 -3.00 22.76 -12.32
C ALA A 145 -4.11 22.15 -11.45
N ALA A 146 -4.07 20.84 -11.17
CA ALA A 146 -5.03 20.17 -10.31
C ALA A 146 -4.96 20.72 -8.87
N ALA A 147 -3.75 20.89 -8.32
CA ALA A 147 -3.53 21.47 -7.00
C ALA A 147 -3.96 22.94 -6.95
N ALA A 148 -3.63 23.73 -7.96
CA ALA A 148 -4.08 25.12 -8.05
C ALA A 148 -5.60 25.24 -8.17
N GLY A 149 -6.24 24.36 -8.97
CA GLY A 149 -7.68 24.30 -9.14
C GLY A 149 -8.40 23.97 -7.83
N HIS A 150 -7.92 22.95 -7.11
CA HIS A 150 -8.46 22.62 -5.77
C HIS A 150 -8.25 23.76 -4.78
N GLY A 151 -7.04 24.31 -4.68
CA GLY A 151 -6.77 25.41 -3.76
C GLY A 151 -7.52 26.71 -4.13
N ALA A 152 -7.81 26.95 -5.39
CA ALA A 152 -8.66 28.05 -5.84
C ALA A 152 -10.13 27.80 -5.51
N ALA A 153 -10.61 26.56 -5.70
CA ALA A 153 -11.96 26.15 -5.32
C ALA A 153 -12.19 26.21 -3.81
N GLU A 154 -11.16 25.94 -2.98
CA GLU A 154 -11.23 26.10 -1.53
C GLU A 154 -11.26 27.58 -1.11
N ARG A 155 -10.44 28.43 -1.74
CA ARG A 155 -10.37 29.88 -1.44
C ARG A 155 -11.58 30.67 -1.92
N ALA A 156 -12.07 30.37 -3.12
CA ALA A 156 -13.32 30.91 -3.64
C ALA A 156 -14.55 30.20 -3.05
N GLY A 157 -14.31 29.08 -2.36
CA GLY A 157 -15.34 28.31 -1.69
C GLY A 157 -15.75 28.95 -0.36
N PRO A 158 -16.84 28.47 0.23
CA PRO A 158 -17.46 29.15 1.36
C PRO A 158 -16.60 29.10 2.63
N VAL A 159 -15.72 28.10 2.78
CA VAL A 159 -14.74 28.02 3.86
C VAL A 159 -13.65 29.09 3.71
N GLY A 160 -13.23 29.40 2.48
CA GLY A 160 -12.28 30.47 2.21
C GLY A 160 -12.85 31.85 2.58
N GLU A 161 -14.12 32.10 2.28
CA GLU A 161 -14.83 33.31 2.71
C GLU A 161 -14.89 33.40 4.24
N LEU A 162 -15.22 32.30 4.93
CA LEU A 162 -15.25 32.29 6.40
C LEU A 162 -13.88 32.57 7.04
N LEU A 163 -12.82 32.04 6.45
CA LEU A 163 -11.44 32.27 6.89
C LEU A 163 -11.02 33.73 6.69
N ALA A 164 -11.48 34.37 5.61
CA ALA A 164 -11.18 35.78 5.33
C ALA A 164 -11.86 36.74 6.32
N HIS A 165 -13.09 36.44 6.76
CA HIS A 165 -13.83 37.30 7.69
C HIS A 165 -13.46 37.06 9.17
N GLY A 166 -12.99 35.86 9.53
CA GLY A 166 -12.49 35.54 10.88
C GLY A 166 -13.55 35.58 12.00
N GLY A 167 -14.83 35.68 11.63
CA GLY A 167 -15.98 35.82 12.52
C GLY A 167 -16.41 34.53 13.24
N SER A 168 -17.41 34.65 14.11
CA SER A 168 -18.10 33.47 14.68
C SER A 168 -19.23 33.07 13.75
N THR A 169 -19.22 31.82 13.31
CA THR A 169 -20.06 31.31 12.24
C THR A 169 -20.93 30.19 12.77
N VAL A 170 -22.18 30.11 12.30
CA VAL A 170 -23.06 28.98 12.62
C VAL A 170 -22.98 28.01 11.45
N ALA A 171 -22.41 26.82 11.69
CA ALA A 171 -22.22 25.82 10.66
C ALA A 171 -23.09 24.59 10.94
N THR A 172 -23.83 24.16 9.92
CA THR A 172 -24.45 22.85 9.82
C THR A 172 -23.42 21.87 9.26
N VAL A 173 -22.95 20.94 10.10
CA VAL A 173 -21.89 19.98 9.81
C VAL A 173 -22.45 18.57 9.86
N GLU A 174 -22.24 17.79 8.80
CA GLU A 174 -22.43 16.35 8.83
C GLU A 174 -21.18 15.67 9.40
N VAL A 175 -21.34 14.84 10.43
CA VAL A 175 -20.26 14.06 11.02
C VAL A 175 -19.99 12.85 10.14
N VAL A 176 -18.77 12.73 9.60
CA VAL A 176 -18.40 11.67 8.64
C VAL A 176 -17.79 10.47 9.36
N ALA A 177 -16.96 10.72 10.38
CA ALA A 177 -16.27 9.68 11.13
C ALA A 177 -16.56 9.77 12.63
N ALA A 178 -16.28 8.68 13.35
CA ALA A 178 -16.44 8.65 14.79
C ALA A 178 -15.52 9.69 15.45
N PRO A 179 -16.00 10.43 16.47
CA PRO A 179 -15.16 11.37 17.21
C PRO A 179 -13.97 10.65 17.86
N THR A 180 -12.81 11.25 17.76
CA THR A 180 -11.56 10.79 18.40
C THR A 180 -11.16 11.79 19.49
N PRO A 181 -10.68 11.34 20.65
CA PRO A 181 -10.17 12.25 21.67
C PRO A 181 -8.93 12.98 21.16
N LEU A 182 -8.85 14.29 21.36
CA LEU A 182 -7.64 15.10 21.10
C LEU A 182 -6.61 14.80 22.19
N ARG A 183 -5.45 14.28 21.78
CA ARG A 183 -4.39 13.83 22.70
C ARG A 183 -3.20 14.81 22.67
N GLY A 184 -2.83 15.33 23.84
CA GLY A 184 -1.71 16.27 24.06
C GLY A 184 -2.07 17.40 25.04
N PRO A 185 -1.08 18.07 25.68
CA PRO A 185 -1.36 19.21 26.56
C PRO A 185 -2.07 20.29 25.75
N SER A 186 -3.35 20.50 26.04
CA SER A 186 -4.12 21.48 25.32
C SER A 186 -3.61 22.87 25.72
N ARG A 187 -3.35 23.75 24.72
CA ARG A 187 -3.12 25.18 24.97
C ARG A 187 -4.35 25.89 25.60
N PHE A 188 -5.45 25.17 25.81
CA PHE A 188 -6.79 25.70 26.09
C PHE A 188 -7.48 25.05 27.31
N GLY A 189 -6.73 24.45 28.25
CA GLY A 189 -7.25 23.92 29.53
C GLY A 189 -7.16 22.40 29.73
N ALA A 190 -7.59 21.93 30.90
CA ALA A 190 -7.49 20.53 31.36
C ALA A 190 -8.67 19.63 30.93
N GLU A 191 -9.72 20.17 30.30
CA GLU A 191 -10.88 19.36 29.91
C GLU A 191 -10.61 18.50 28.66
N PRO A 192 -11.11 17.24 28.63
CA PRO A 192 -10.98 16.37 27.48
C PRO A 192 -11.70 16.97 26.27
N ARG A 193 -10.95 17.16 25.18
CA ARG A 193 -11.48 17.61 23.89
C ARG A 193 -11.55 16.45 22.91
N PHE A 194 -12.49 16.54 21.99
CA PHE A 194 -12.70 15.57 20.92
C PHE A 194 -12.64 16.27 19.55
N THR A 195 -12.08 15.55 18.57
CA THR A 195 -12.13 15.87 17.16
C THR A 195 -13.11 14.96 16.45
N ALA A 196 -14.00 15.52 15.66
CA ALA A 196 -14.80 14.77 14.71
C ALA A 196 -14.46 15.25 13.28
N GLU A 197 -14.28 14.32 12.35
CA GLU A 197 -14.19 14.67 10.94
C GLU A 197 -15.60 14.88 10.41
N GLY A 198 -15.82 16.03 9.78
CA GLY A 198 -17.13 16.43 9.31
C GLY A 198 -17.08 17.15 7.96
N ARG A 199 -18.26 17.39 7.41
CA ARG A 199 -18.46 18.11 6.17
C ARG A 199 -19.46 19.23 6.41
N ILE A 200 -19.06 20.46 6.15
CA ILE A 200 -19.98 21.61 6.25
C ILE A 200 -20.98 21.47 5.11
N LEU A 201 -22.27 21.41 5.43
CA LEU A 201 -23.37 21.40 4.46
C LEU A 201 -23.87 22.82 4.20
N ARG A 202 -23.98 23.60 5.27
CA ARG A 202 -24.33 25.02 5.25
C ARG A 202 -23.56 25.73 6.34
N ALA A 203 -23.16 26.96 6.11
CA ALA A 203 -22.86 27.84 7.22
C ALA A 203 -23.38 29.24 6.97
N THR A 204 -23.62 29.94 8.06
CA THR A 204 -24.18 31.28 8.10
C THR A 204 -23.20 32.17 8.83
N ASP A 205 -22.80 33.24 8.16
CA ASP A 205 -21.94 34.29 8.72
C ASP A 205 -22.53 35.66 8.41
N ALA A 206 -22.60 36.53 9.42
CA ALA A 206 -23.16 37.89 9.32
C ALA A 206 -24.49 38.01 8.53
N GLY A 207 -25.40 37.03 8.67
CA GLY A 207 -26.71 37.00 7.99
C GLY A 207 -26.71 36.47 6.55
N ARG A 208 -25.55 36.04 6.03
CA ARG A 208 -25.43 35.35 4.73
C ARG A 208 -25.27 33.86 4.95
N SER A 209 -26.18 33.07 4.40
CA SER A 209 -26.08 31.62 4.39
C SER A 209 -25.47 31.13 3.08
N PHE A 210 -24.51 30.23 3.16
CA PHE A 210 -23.90 29.58 2.00
C PHE A 210 -23.96 28.06 2.18
N ALA A 211 -24.22 27.35 1.09
CA ALA A 211 -24.14 25.90 1.05
C ALA A 211 -22.71 25.50 0.68
N ALA A 212 -22.16 24.53 1.40
CA ALA A 212 -20.82 24.01 1.16
C ALA A 212 -20.85 22.47 1.16
N SER A 213 -19.78 21.86 0.66
CA SER A 213 -19.51 20.42 0.83
C SER A 213 -18.07 20.19 1.29
N SER A 214 -17.49 21.20 1.94
CA SER A 214 -16.09 21.25 2.32
C SER A 214 -15.83 20.40 3.58
N ALA A 215 -14.72 19.66 3.56
CA ALA A 215 -14.27 18.89 4.72
C ALA A 215 -13.77 19.84 5.83
N VAL A 216 -14.17 19.56 7.07
CA VAL A 216 -13.79 20.32 8.26
C VAL A 216 -13.51 19.38 9.41
N ARG A 217 -12.55 19.73 10.26
CA ARG A 217 -12.32 19.04 11.52
C ARG A 217 -13.03 19.82 12.64
N LEU A 218 -14.11 19.26 13.16
CA LEU A 218 -14.85 19.81 14.29
C LEU A 218 -14.09 19.51 15.58
N VAL A 219 -13.78 20.54 16.37
CA VAL A 219 -13.16 20.40 17.70
C VAL A 219 -14.10 20.93 18.76
N GLY A 220 -14.37 20.13 19.78
CA GLY A 220 -15.13 20.57 20.94
C GLY A 220 -14.86 19.73 22.19
N GLY A 221 -15.67 19.90 23.22
CA GLY A 221 -15.60 19.10 24.45
C GLY A 221 -16.32 17.74 24.31
N ASN A 222 -16.74 17.17 25.44
CA ASN A 222 -17.42 15.87 25.52
C ASN A 222 -18.65 15.73 24.61
N GLU A 223 -19.38 16.81 24.33
CA GLU A 223 -20.57 16.79 23.47
C GLU A 223 -20.22 16.40 22.03
N VAL A 224 -19.06 16.84 21.52
CA VAL A 224 -18.55 16.40 20.21
C VAL A 224 -18.16 14.94 20.25
N GLY A 225 -17.63 14.46 21.39
CA GLY A 225 -17.28 13.06 21.61
C GLY A 225 -18.46 12.08 21.52
N ARG A 226 -19.69 12.55 21.78
CA ARG A 226 -20.92 11.74 21.75
C ARG A 226 -21.58 11.69 20.38
N LEU A 227 -21.07 12.42 19.40
CA LEU A 227 -21.65 12.46 18.07
C LEU A 227 -21.49 11.14 17.33
N ARG A 228 -22.51 10.77 16.56
CA ARG A 228 -22.49 9.56 15.74
C ARG A 228 -22.15 9.92 14.29
N PRO A 229 -21.41 9.05 13.57
CA PRO A 229 -21.29 9.16 12.12
C PRO A 229 -22.68 9.27 11.46
N GLY A 230 -22.78 10.11 10.43
CA GLY A 230 -24.02 10.42 9.71
C GLY A 230 -24.94 11.44 10.36
N THR A 231 -24.68 11.86 11.60
CA THR A 231 -25.49 12.92 12.24
C THR A 231 -25.17 14.28 11.65
N THR A 232 -26.20 15.10 11.45
CA THR A 232 -26.07 16.48 11.04
C THR A 232 -26.29 17.38 12.24
N VAL A 233 -25.25 18.13 12.60
CA VAL A 233 -25.23 19.01 13.77
C VAL A 233 -25.08 20.45 13.36
N GLU A 234 -25.75 21.33 14.09
CA GLU A 234 -25.56 22.78 14.00
C GLU A 234 -24.69 23.22 15.17
N VAL A 235 -23.58 23.88 14.86
CA VAL A 235 -22.57 24.32 15.81
C VAL A 235 -22.17 25.76 15.49
N ALA A 236 -22.20 26.63 16.49
CA ALA A 236 -21.57 27.93 16.42
C ALA A 236 -20.09 27.81 16.79
N GLY A 237 -19.21 28.39 15.99
CA GLY A 237 -17.78 28.29 16.21
C GLY A 237 -16.96 29.22 15.34
N ARG A 238 -15.65 29.13 15.47
CA ARG A 238 -14.70 29.85 14.60
C ARG A 238 -14.01 28.85 13.69
N VAL A 239 -13.96 29.16 12.40
CA VAL A 239 -13.15 28.42 11.43
C VAL A 239 -11.73 28.98 11.46
N VAL A 240 -10.77 28.10 11.70
CA VAL A 240 -9.34 28.40 11.79
C VAL A 240 -8.64 27.64 10.65
N PRO A 241 -7.67 28.26 9.96
CA PRO A 241 -6.94 27.57 8.90
C PRO A 241 -6.20 26.36 9.47
N ALA A 242 -6.06 25.33 8.66
CA ALA A 242 -5.31 24.15 9.06
C ALA A 242 -3.83 24.50 9.33
N ALA A 243 -3.23 23.85 10.32
CA ALA A 243 -1.83 24.08 10.67
C ALA A 243 -0.84 23.62 9.58
N ARG A 244 -1.29 22.79 8.63
CA ARG A 244 -0.50 22.26 7.52
C ARG A 244 -1.28 22.37 6.20
N PRO A 245 -0.62 22.71 5.09
CA PRO A 245 -1.23 22.63 3.75
C PRO A 245 -1.74 21.21 3.46
N GLY A 246 -2.94 21.08 2.86
CA GLY A 246 -3.57 19.80 2.53
C GLY A 246 -4.29 19.08 3.70
N SER A 247 -4.44 19.74 4.85
CA SER A 247 -5.30 19.27 5.95
C SER A 247 -6.61 20.07 5.97
N PRO A 248 -7.75 19.48 6.35
CA PRO A 248 -9.03 20.18 6.41
C PRO A 248 -8.99 21.31 7.44
N ALA A 249 -9.74 22.39 7.17
CA ALA A 249 -9.87 23.52 8.10
C ALA A 249 -10.43 23.07 9.46
N LEU A 250 -10.10 23.80 10.52
CA LEU A 250 -10.52 23.49 11.87
C LEU A 250 -11.75 24.33 12.24
N LEU A 251 -12.86 23.71 12.63
CA LEU A 251 -14.00 24.40 13.23
C LEU A 251 -13.93 24.20 14.75
N SER A 252 -13.49 25.24 15.47
CA SER A 252 -13.51 25.24 16.93
C SER A 252 -14.92 25.56 17.41
N ALA A 253 -15.62 24.56 17.93
CA ALA A 253 -16.96 24.69 18.51
C ALA A 253 -16.91 25.63 19.73
N ALA A 254 -17.70 26.69 19.69
CA ALA A 254 -17.95 27.59 20.81
C ALA A 254 -19.28 27.27 21.52
N SER A 255 -20.22 26.63 20.81
CA SER A 255 -21.49 26.18 21.38
C SER A 255 -21.58 24.65 21.46
N ARG A 256 -22.56 24.16 22.23
CA ARG A 256 -22.94 22.76 22.20
C ARG A 256 -23.54 22.42 20.82
N PRO A 257 -23.15 21.30 20.18
CA PRO A 257 -23.75 20.86 18.94
C PRO A 257 -25.22 20.52 19.13
N ARG A 258 -26.10 21.10 18.30
CA ARG A 258 -27.51 20.73 18.24
C ARG A 258 -27.73 19.77 17.08
N VAL A 259 -28.27 18.58 17.33
CA VAL A 259 -28.61 17.65 16.25
C VAL A 259 -29.84 18.18 15.51
N VAL A 260 -29.70 18.41 14.20
CA VAL A 260 -30.76 18.95 13.33
C VAL A 260 -31.31 17.88 12.39
N GLY A 261 -30.54 16.82 12.14
CA GLY A 261 -30.98 15.69 11.32
C GLY A 261 -29.87 14.64 11.15
N GLY A 262 -29.98 13.84 10.10
CA GLY A 262 -28.91 12.92 9.74
C GLY A 262 -29.10 12.33 8.34
N ASN A 263 -27.99 11.98 7.74
CA ASN A 263 -27.97 11.27 6.46
C ASN A 263 -28.29 9.79 6.71
N PRO A 264 -29.34 9.21 6.11
CA PRO A 264 -29.71 7.82 6.35
C PRO A 264 -28.57 6.83 6.06
N ALA A 265 -27.77 7.10 5.02
CA ALA A 265 -26.60 6.30 4.69
C ALA A 265 -25.53 6.35 5.80
N GLY A 266 -25.19 7.55 6.28
CA GLY A 266 -24.20 7.72 7.34
C GLY A 266 -24.68 7.17 8.69
N LEU A 267 -25.97 7.33 9.00
CA LEU A 267 -26.58 6.78 10.20
C LEU A 267 -26.54 5.25 10.19
N LEU A 268 -26.88 4.62 9.05
CA LEU A 268 -26.76 3.16 8.89
C LEU A 268 -25.31 2.70 9.14
N VAL A 269 -24.32 3.42 8.61
CA VAL A 269 -22.90 3.11 8.87
C VAL A 269 -22.57 3.24 10.36
N GLY A 270 -23.04 4.30 11.02
CA GLY A 270 -22.90 4.50 12.45
C GLY A 270 -23.53 3.37 13.28
N ASP A 271 -24.72 2.92 12.88
CA ASP A 271 -25.46 1.85 13.54
C ASP A 271 -24.77 0.49 13.36
N VAL A 272 -24.27 0.19 12.16
CA VAL A 272 -23.56 -1.07 11.88
C VAL A 272 -22.21 -1.12 12.62
N LYS A 273 -21.45 -0.01 12.64
CA LYS A 273 -20.23 0.09 13.46
C LYS A 273 -20.55 -0.01 14.96
N GLY A 274 -21.60 0.66 15.42
CA GLY A 274 -22.09 0.60 16.80
C GLY A 274 -22.52 -0.82 17.21
N ALA A 275 -23.19 -1.56 16.32
CA ALA A 275 -23.59 -2.94 16.55
C ALA A 275 -22.37 -3.87 16.68
N LEU A 276 -21.32 -3.67 15.87
CA LEU A 276 -20.07 -4.42 16.03
C LEU A 276 -19.41 -4.12 17.38
N ARG A 277 -19.31 -2.86 17.79
CA ARG A 277 -18.77 -2.47 19.11
C ARG A 277 -19.57 -3.09 20.26
N ALA A 278 -20.90 -3.04 20.19
CA ALA A 278 -21.76 -3.67 21.17
C ALA A 278 -21.52 -5.20 21.22
N SER A 279 -21.33 -5.83 20.06
CA SER A 279 -21.03 -7.26 19.99
C SER A 279 -19.67 -7.63 20.56
N SER A 280 -18.70 -6.70 20.57
CA SER A 280 -17.34 -6.91 21.11
C SER A 280 -17.16 -6.46 22.55
N GLY A 281 -18.15 -5.79 23.16
CA GLY A 281 -18.04 -5.20 24.50
C GLY A 281 -17.85 -6.19 25.66
N TRP A 282 -18.11 -7.48 25.46
CA TRP A 282 -17.87 -8.54 26.45
C TRP A 282 -16.45 -9.11 26.40
N LEU A 283 -15.66 -8.77 25.37
CA LEU A 283 -14.26 -9.18 25.24
C LEU A 283 -13.38 -8.42 26.25
N TRP A 284 -12.13 -8.85 26.38
CA TRP A 284 -11.10 -8.06 27.07
C TRP A 284 -11.00 -6.65 26.48
N GLN A 285 -10.72 -5.65 27.33
CA GLN A 285 -10.70 -4.23 26.96
C GLN A 285 -9.88 -3.95 25.69
N ASP A 286 -8.70 -4.57 25.57
CA ASP A 286 -7.82 -4.44 24.41
C ASP A 286 -8.47 -5.01 23.13
N ALA A 287 -9.00 -6.23 23.19
CA ALA A 287 -9.66 -6.88 22.06
C ALA A 287 -10.98 -6.18 21.65
N ALA A 288 -11.73 -5.66 22.62
CA ALA A 288 -13.00 -4.97 22.40
C ALA A 288 -12.83 -3.72 21.54
N GLY A 289 -11.74 -2.97 21.71
CA GLY A 289 -11.38 -1.82 20.89
C GLY A 289 -10.58 -2.17 19.62
N LEU A 290 -9.71 -3.19 19.69
CA LEU A 290 -8.85 -3.55 18.56
C LEU A 290 -9.60 -4.27 17.43
N LEU A 291 -10.58 -5.11 17.73
CA LEU A 291 -11.35 -5.85 16.73
C LEU A 291 -12.16 -4.91 15.79
N PRO A 292 -12.98 -3.94 16.29
CA PRO A 292 -13.62 -2.95 15.43
C PRO A 292 -12.61 -2.06 14.69
N GLY A 293 -11.50 -1.71 15.36
CA GLY A 293 -10.40 -0.95 14.76
C GLY A 293 -9.83 -1.61 13.51
N MET A 294 -9.46 -2.90 13.60
CA MET A 294 -8.88 -3.64 12.49
C MET A 294 -9.90 -3.99 11.39
N ALA A 295 -11.16 -4.26 11.75
CA ALA A 295 -12.18 -4.68 10.81
C ALA A 295 -12.76 -3.51 9.99
N VAL A 296 -13.07 -2.39 10.63
CA VAL A 296 -13.80 -1.26 10.00
C VAL A 296 -13.17 0.11 10.27
N GLY A 297 -11.97 0.15 10.84
CA GLY A 297 -11.25 1.40 11.11
C GLY A 297 -11.74 2.13 12.35
N ASP A 298 -12.52 1.46 13.17
CA ASP A 298 -13.20 2.09 14.28
C ASP A 298 -12.38 2.00 15.57
N THR A 299 -11.61 3.05 15.83
CA THR A 299 -10.65 3.12 16.94
C THR A 299 -11.19 3.84 18.18
N ALA A 300 -12.50 4.11 18.24
CA ALA A 300 -13.11 4.89 19.32
C ALA A 300 -12.86 4.30 20.72
N ASP A 301 -12.93 2.98 20.84
CA ASP A 301 -12.77 2.26 22.11
C ASP A 301 -11.36 1.64 22.28
N LEU A 302 -10.40 1.99 21.42
CA LEU A 302 -9.03 1.46 21.51
C LEU A 302 -8.28 2.12 22.69
N PRO A 303 -7.81 1.34 23.69
CA PRO A 303 -7.08 1.91 24.83
C PRO A 303 -5.81 2.64 24.38
N GLN A 304 -5.57 3.83 24.93
CA GLN A 304 -4.42 4.65 24.55
C GLN A 304 -3.09 3.93 24.79
N GLU A 305 -2.94 3.26 25.93
CA GLU A 305 -1.74 2.48 26.24
C GLU A 305 -1.45 1.38 25.22
N LEU A 306 -2.51 0.73 24.70
CA LEU A 306 -2.36 -0.27 23.66
C LEU A 306 -1.94 0.38 22.34
N GLU A 307 -2.55 1.49 21.98
CA GLU A 307 -2.18 2.23 20.76
C GLU A 307 -0.72 2.70 20.81
N ASP A 308 -0.27 3.20 21.97
CA ASP A 308 1.11 3.63 22.19
C ASP A 308 2.07 2.43 22.15
N ALA A 309 1.72 1.31 22.77
CA ALA A 309 2.48 0.06 22.67
C ALA A 309 2.59 -0.41 21.20
N MET A 310 1.48 -0.41 20.45
CA MET A 310 1.47 -0.77 19.03
C MET A 310 2.32 0.18 18.19
N ARG A 311 2.33 1.49 18.48
CA ARG A 311 3.21 2.46 17.81
C ARG A 311 4.68 2.19 18.12
N GLN A 312 5.02 1.92 19.37
CA GLN A 312 6.40 1.60 19.80
C GLN A 312 6.97 0.35 19.13
N VAL A 313 6.12 -0.62 18.77
CA VAL A 313 6.55 -1.84 18.06
C VAL A 313 6.18 -1.84 16.57
N GLY A 314 5.82 -0.69 15.99
CA GLY A 314 5.58 -0.55 14.55
C GLY A 314 4.30 -1.23 14.01
N LEU A 315 3.35 -1.58 14.88
CA LEU A 315 2.07 -2.22 14.56
C LEU A 315 0.92 -1.23 14.35
N GLY A 316 1.13 0.08 14.52
CA GLY A 316 0.08 1.09 14.36
C GLY A 316 -0.59 1.14 12.98
N HIS A 317 0.00 0.53 11.96
CA HIS A 317 -0.62 0.41 10.63
C HIS A 317 -1.75 -0.63 10.56
N LEU A 318 -1.91 -1.47 11.59
CA LEU A 318 -2.97 -2.50 11.65
C LEU A 318 -4.34 -1.93 12.01
N THR A 319 -4.38 -0.83 12.79
CA THR A 319 -5.61 -0.18 13.25
C THR A 319 -6.15 0.84 12.24
N ALA A 320 -5.31 1.30 11.32
CA ALA A 320 -5.76 2.01 10.13
C ALA A 320 -6.18 0.98 9.09
N VAL A 321 -7.41 1.07 8.55
CA VAL A 321 -7.86 0.13 7.51
C VAL A 321 -6.91 0.19 6.32
N SER A 322 -6.15 -0.89 6.13
CA SER A 322 -5.06 -0.94 5.16
C SER A 322 -5.48 -1.66 3.87
N GLY A 323 -4.74 -1.44 2.79
CA GLY A 323 -4.94 -2.17 1.52
C GLY A 323 -4.72 -3.68 1.63
N ALA A 324 -3.95 -4.12 2.63
CA ALA A 324 -3.81 -5.54 2.93
C ALA A 324 -5.12 -6.14 3.43
N ASN A 325 -5.92 -5.41 4.22
CA ASN A 325 -7.21 -5.88 4.72
C ASN A 325 -8.20 -6.08 3.56
N PHE A 326 -8.27 -5.13 2.62
CA PHE A 326 -9.09 -5.26 1.41
C PHE A 326 -8.63 -6.43 0.53
N THR A 327 -7.32 -6.61 0.36
CA THR A 327 -6.77 -7.72 -0.42
C THR A 327 -7.07 -9.07 0.23
N LEU A 328 -6.86 -9.20 1.55
CA LEU A 328 -7.17 -10.41 2.32
C LEU A 328 -8.67 -10.75 2.26
N LEU A 329 -9.53 -9.74 2.40
CA LEU A 329 -10.97 -9.91 2.34
C LEU A 329 -11.42 -10.39 0.96
N SER A 330 -10.98 -9.74 -0.12
CA SER A 330 -11.28 -10.18 -1.48
C SER A 330 -10.80 -11.60 -1.78
N ALA A 331 -9.57 -11.94 -1.37
CA ALA A 331 -9.03 -13.28 -1.53
C ALA A 331 -9.86 -14.32 -0.76
N SER A 332 -10.30 -13.99 0.45
CA SER A 332 -11.12 -14.86 1.30
C SER A 332 -12.52 -15.08 0.71
N VAL A 333 -13.17 -14.03 0.21
CA VAL A 333 -14.47 -14.13 -0.48
C VAL A 333 -14.35 -14.96 -1.75
N LEU A 334 -13.34 -14.69 -2.58
CA LEU A 334 -13.09 -15.46 -3.78
C LEU A 334 -12.84 -16.94 -3.45
N LEU A 335 -12.01 -17.24 -2.46
CA LEU A 335 -11.70 -18.61 -2.07
C LEU A 335 -12.93 -19.33 -1.54
N ALA A 336 -13.73 -18.69 -0.68
CA ALA A 336 -14.95 -19.27 -0.13
C ALA A 336 -15.97 -19.61 -1.24
N LEU A 337 -16.19 -18.69 -2.19
CA LEU A 337 -17.11 -18.91 -3.31
C LEU A 337 -16.57 -19.94 -4.30
N ARG A 338 -15.25 -19.99 -4.50
CA ARG A 338 -14.61 -21.03 -5.31
C ARG A 338 -14.70 -22.40 -4.67
N ALA A 339 -14.55 -22.51 -3.35
CA ALA A 339 -14.76 -23.74 -2.59
C ALA A 339 -16.23 -24.20 -2.67
N ALA A 340 -17.18 -23.26 -2.67
CA ALA A 340 -18.60 -23.51 -2.92
C ALA A 340 -18.94 -23.79 -4.40
N ARG A 341 -17.94 -23.95 -5.28
CA ARG A 341 -18.08 -24.24 -6.72
C ARG A 341 -18.83 -23.16 -7.53
N ALA A 342 -18.85 -21.91 -7.07
CA ALA A 342 -19.43 -20.81 -7.82
C ALA A 342 -18.66 -20.54 -9.14
N PRO A 343 -19.35 -20.10 -10.21
CA PRO A 343 -18.69 -19.70 -11.45
C PRO A 343 -17.80 -18.48 -11.21
N ARG A 344 -16.67 -18.40 -11.92
CA ARG A 344 -15.66 -17.33 -11.72
C ARG A 344 -16.25 -15.93 -11.80
N ALA A 345 -17.16 -15.69 -12.74
CA ALA A 345 -17.83 -14.40 -12.89
C ALA A 345 -18.66 -14.02 -11.65
N ALA A 346 -19.45 -14.96 -11.11
CA ALA A 346 -20.24 -14.70 -9.90
C ALA A 346 -19.35 -14.48 -8.67
N ALA A 347 -18.27 -15.26 -8.53
CA ALA A 347 -17.31 -15.08 -7.45
C ALA A 347 -16.64 -13.69 -7.49
N SER A 348 -16.24 -13.25 -8.69
CA SER A 348 -15.68 -11.91 -8.90
C SER A 348 -16.69 -10.81 -8.62
N CYS A 349 -17.93 -10.92 -9.13
CA CYS A 349 -18.97 -9.93 -8.86
C CYS A 349 -19.30 -9.82 -7.37
N ALA A 350 -19.42 -10.96 -6.67
CA ALA A 350 -19.66 -10.98 -5.24
C ALA A 350 -18.49 -10.39 -4.45
N SER A 351 -17.24 -10.67 -4.84
CA SER A 351 -16.07 -10.04 -4.22
C SER A 351 -16.08 -8.52 -4.41
N CYS A 352 -16.41 -8.03 -5.62
CA CYS A 352 -16.54 -6.59 -5.86
C CYS A 352 -17.64 -5.97 -5.00
N LEU A 353 -18.77 -6.64 -4.85
CA LEU A 353 -19.89 -6.17 -4.02
C LEU A 353 -19.50 -6.08 -2.54
N VAL A 354 -18.83 -7.11 -2.00
CA VAL A 354 -18.36 -7.10 -0.60
C VAL A 354 -17.35 -5.98 -0.36
N LEU A 355 -16.41 -5.78 -1.29
CA LEU A 355 -15.44 -4.69 -1.19
C LEU A 355 -16.12 -3.32 -1.24
N ALA A 356 -17.11 -3.13 -2.11
CA ALA A 356 -17.87 -1.89 -2.20
C ALA A 356 -18.67 -1.63 -0.90
N ALA A 357 -19.28 -2.66 -0.33
CA ALA A 357 -20.00 -2.57 0.95
C ALA A 357 -19.06 -2.19 2.10
N ILE A 358 -17.88 -2.83 2.19
CA ILE A 358 -16.91 -2.48 3.23
C ILE A 358 -16.31 -1.09 3.01
N ALA A 359 -15.99 -0.70 1.78
CA ALA A 359 -15.55 0.67 1.49
C ALA A 359 -16.61 1.70 1.90
N PHE A 360 -17.89 1.40 1.69
CA PHE A 360 -18.99 2.25 2.12
C PHE A 360 -19.10 2.36 3.65
N VAL A 361 -18.92 1.24 4.39
CA VAL A 361 -18.95 1.26 5.86
C VAL A 361 -17.71 1.95 6.43
N VAL A 362 -16.51 1.69 5.90
CA VAL A 362 -15.29 2.38 6.34
C VAL A 362 -15.42 3.89 6.09
N GLY A 363 -16.04 4.26 4.97
CA GLY A 363 -16.28 5.63 4.54
C GLY A 363 -15.27 6.09 3.48
N PRO A 364 -15.47 7.27 2.88
CA PRO A 364 -14.54 7.86 1.91
C PRO A 364 -13.30 8.41 2.62
N GLU A 365 -12.55 7.54 3.27
CA GLU A 365 -11.30 7.90 3.92
C GLU A 365 -10.17 7.85 2.87
N PRO A 366 -9.24 8.82 2.85
CA PRO A 366 -8.06 8.77 1.99
C PRO A 366 -7.28 7.45 2.09
N SER A 367 -7.32 6.78 3.24
CA SER A 367 -6.77 5.44 3.46
C SER A 367 -7.36 4.38 2.52
N VAL A 368 -8.69 4.39 2.29
CA VAL A 368 -9.43 3.42 1.49
C VAL A 368 -9.13 3.60 0.00
N LEU A 369 -9.03 4.85 -0.48
CA LEU A 369 -8.64 5.14 -1.86
C LEU A 369 -7.23 4.65 -2.16
N ARG A 370 -6.29 4.87 -1.23
CA ARG A 370 -4.92 4.34 -1.31
C ARG A 370 -4.92 2.82 -1.28
N ALA A 371 -5.67 2.22 -0.37
CA ALA A 371 -5.82 0.78 -0.20
C ALA A 371 -6.33 0.11 -1.49
N ALA A 372 -7.39 0.65 -2.09
CA ALA A 372 -7.95 0.15 -3.35
C ALA A 372 -6.95 0.28 -4.50
N ALA A 373 -6.26 1.42 -4.63
CA ALA A 373 -5.26 1.63 -5.67
C ALA A 373 -4.06 0.68 -5.50
N MET A 374 -3.55 0.50 -4.27
CA MET A 374 -2.42 -0.39 -4.00
C MET A 374 -2.80 -1.87 -4.11
N GLY A 375 -4.03 -2.23 -3.73
CA GLY A 375 -4.60 -3.55 -3.99
C GLY A 375 -4.68 -3.85 -5.48
N ALA A 376 -5.11 -2.88 -6.30
CA ALA A 376 -5.11 -3.01 -7.76
C ALA A 376 -3.68 -3.18 -8.32
N VAL A 377 -2.69 -2.45 -7.80
CA VAL A 377 -1.27 -2.63 -8.15
C VAL A 377 -0.80 -4.05 -7.82
N GLY A 378 -1.13 -4.54 -6.62
CA GLY A 378 -0.83 -5.90 -6.19
C GLY A 378 -1.47 -6.95 -7.10
N LEU A 379 -2.74 -6.76 -7.47
CA LEU A 379 -3.46 -7.65 -8.38
C LEU A 379 -2.85 -7.65 -9.78
N VAL A 380 -2.47 -6.49 -10.31
CA VAL A 380 -1.74 -6.38 -11.59
C VAL A 380 -0.40 -7.10 -11.52
N ALA A 381 0.30 -7.02 -10.40
CA ALA A 381 1.56 -7.73 -10.17
C ALA A 381 1.36 -9.26 -10.16
N LEU A 382 0.34 -9.73 -9.44
CA LEU A 382 -0.07 -11.14 -9.36
C LEU A 382 -0.43 -11.71 -10.74
N ILE A 383 -1.31 -11.01 -11.48
CA ILE A 383 -1.76 -11.45 -12.81
C ILE A 383 -0.62 -11.39 -13.84
N SER A 384 0.26 -10.39 -13.74
CA SER A 384 1.36 -10.23 -14.69
C SER A 384 2.54 -11.17 -14.46
N GLY A 385 2.64 -11.78 -13.25
CA GLY A 385 3.75 -12.66 -12.86
C GLY A 385 5.14 -12.01 -12.96
N ARG A 386 5.22 -10.68 -13.06
CA ARG A 386 6.44 -9.93 -13.38
C ARG A 386 6.55 -8.70 -12.47
N ALA A 387 7.54 -8.70 -11.58
CA ALA A 387 7.88 -7.56 -10.72
C ALA A 387 8.13 -6.26 -11.52
N GLY A 388 8.53 -6.37 -12.79
CA GLY A 388 8.77 -5.23 -13.68
C GLY A 388 7.53 -4.39 -14.01
N ARG A 389 6.31 -4.89 -13.81
CA ARG A 389 5.06 -4.14 -14.05
C ARG A 389 4.50 -3.47 -12.79
N SER A 390 4.92 -3.89 -11.61
CA SER A 390 4.46 -3.33 -10.33
C SER A 390 4.83 -1.85 -10.19
N CYS A 391 6.05 -1.46 -10.58
CA CYS A 391 6.48 -0.04 -10.53
C CYS A 391 5.65 0.84 -11.49
N SER A 392 5.38 0.34 -12.70
CA SER A 392 4.53 1.05 -13.67
C SER A 392 3.09 1.17 -13.19
N ALA A 393 2.52 0.11 -12.62
CA ALA A 393 1.19 0.13 -12.04
C ALA A 393 1.11 1.11 -10.85
N LEU A 394 2.11 1.11 -9.96
CA LEU A 394 2.21 2.06 -8.85
C LEU A 394 2.29 3.50 -9.36
N SER A 395 3.07 3.74 -10.41
CA SER A 395 3.20 5.09 -11.00
C SER A 395 1.90 5.58 -11.63
N GLY A 396 1.16 4.69 -12.30
CA GLY A 396 -0.18 4.99 -12.81
C GLY A 396 -1.17 5.28 -11.68
N ALA A 397 -1.13 4.50 -10.60
CA ALA A 397 -1.95 4.74 -9.41
C ALA A 397 -1.65 6.10 -8.76
N ILE A 398 -0.37 6.46 -8.59
CA ILE A 398 0.04 7.78 -8.08
C ILE A 398 -0.49 8.89 -8.98
N LEU A 399 -0.31 8.76 -10.30
CA LEU A 399 -0.76 9.75 -11.28
C LEU A 399 -2.28 9.99 -11.16
N VAL A 400 -3.09 8.94 -11.16
CA VAL A 400 -4.55 9.07 -11.07
C VAL A 400 -4.99 9.66 -9.72
N LEU A 401 -4.45 9.14 -8.60
CA LEU A 401 -4.84 9.59 -7.26
C LEU A 401 -4.52 11.06 -7.03
N VAL A 402 -3.31 11.50 -7.41
CA VAL A 402 -2.86 12.88 -7.19
C VAL A 402 -3.63 13.87 -8.08
N LEU A 403 -4.01 13.46 -9.30
CA LEU A 403 -4.83 14.32 -10.17
C LEU A 403 -6.28 14.44 -9.69
N LEU A 404 -6.83 13.40 -9.07
CA LEU A 404 -8.17 13.44 -8.49
C LEU A 404 -8.21 14.19 -7.15
N GLN A 405 -7.20 14.00 -6.30
CA GLN A 405 -7.10 14.61 -4.97
C GLN A 405 -5.66 15.06 -4.71
N PRO A 406 -5.30 16.29 -5.08
CA PRO A 406 -3.94 16.80 -4.97
C PRO A 406 -3.44 16.88 -3.52
N ASP A 407 -4.33 17.02 -2.53
CA ASP A 407 -3.96 17.04 -1.11
C ASP A 407 -3.27 15.75 -0.65
N LEU A 408 -3.53 14.62 -1.35
CA LEU A 408 -2.84 13.36 -1.10
C LEU A 408 -1.32 13.50 -1.26
N ALA A 409 -0.86 14.39 -2.14
CA ALA A 409 0.55 14.61 -2.45
C ALA A 409 1.38 15.00 -1.22
N LEU A 410 0.78 15.71 -0.25
CA LEU A 410 1.42 16.14 0.99
C LEU A 410 1.05 15.27 2.20
N SER A 411 0.13 14.32 2.01
CA SER A 411 -0.33 13.47 3.11
C SER A 411 0.73 12.43 3.48
N MET A 412 1.19 12.46 4.74
CA MET A 412 2.20 11.50 5.24
C MET A 412 1.76 10.04 5.06
N GLY A 413 0.47 9.76 5.21
CA GLY A 413 -0.07 8.42 4.96
C GLY A 413 0.08 7.96 3.52
N PHE A 414 -0.02 8.87 2.54
CA PHE A 414 0.21 8.54 1.12
C PHE A 414 1.67 8.27 0.84
N LEU A 415 2.57 9.13 1.34
CA LEU A 415 4.01 8.93 1.25
C LEU A 415 4.42 7.56 1.83
N LEU A 416 3.98 7.24 3.05
CA LEU A 416 4.29 5.97 3.70
C LEU A 416 3.74 4.77 2.92
N SER A 417 2.52 4.86 2.41
CA SER A 417 1.89 3.76 1.67
C SER A 417 2.58 3.51 0.31
N VAL A 418 2.94 4.58 -0.41
CA VAL A 418 3.67 4.50 -1.69
C VAL A 418 5.07 3.93 -1.45
N SER A 419 5.78 4.42 -0.43
CA SER A 419 7.09 3.92 -0.03
C SER A 419 7.04 2.44 0.36
N ALA A 420 6.07 2.01 1.15
CA ALA A 420 5.91 0.61 1.53
C ALA A 420 5.69 -0.28 0.30
N THR A 421 4.77 0.13 -0.59
CA THR A 421 4.46 -0.62 -1.82
C THR A 421 5.65 -0.69 -2.76
N LEU A 422 6.40 0.40 -2.91
CA LEU A 422 7.62 0.44 -3.70
C LEU A 422 8.71 -0.45 -3.10
N GLY A 423 8.90 -0.40 -1.78
CA GLY A 423 9.82 -1.27 -1.05
C GLY A 423 9.50 -2.74 -1.29
N ILE A 424 8.24 -3.15 -1.13
CA ILE A 424 7.79 -4.52 -1.39
C ILE A 424 7.97 -4.91 -2.87
N ALA A 425 7.65 -4.01 -3.80
CA ALA A 425 7.81 -4.28 -5.23
C ALA A 425 9.28 -4.47 -5.66
N LEU A 426 10.20 -3.72 -5.04
CA LEU A 426 11.63 -3.77 -5.35
C LEU A 426 12.37 -4.89 -4.62
N PHE A 427 12.08 -5.08 -3.33
CA PHE A 427 12.83 -5.95 -2.44
C PHE A 427 12.08 -7.23 -2.04
N GLY A 428 10.75 -7.26 -2.13
CA GLY A 428 9.94 -8.39 -1.67
C GLY A 428 10.30 -9.71 -2.34
N ALA A 429 10.17 -9.82 -3.66
CA ALA A 429 10.47 -11.08 -4.37
C ALA A 429 11.96 -11.52 -4.25
N PRO A 430 12.96 -10.62 -4.39
CA PRO A 430 14.35 -10.99 -4.13
C PRO A 430 14.58 -11.47 -2.69
N LEU A 431 14.06 -10.78 -1.67
CA LEU A 431 14.23 -11.18 -0.28
C LEU A 431 13.52 -12.51 0.01
N THR A 432 12.29 -12.69 -0.46
CA THR A 432 11.55 -13.95 -0.29
C THR A 432 12.31 -15.12 -0.90
N SER A 433 12.81 -14.99 -2.13
CA SER A 433 13.54 -16.09 -2.78
C SER A 433 14.86 -16.42 -2.08
N MET A 434 15.55 -15.42 -1.53
CA MET A 434 16.77 -15.62 -0.76
C MET A 434 16.51 -16.26 0.60
N LEU A 435 15.44 -15.87 1.30
CA LEU A 435 15.09 -16.44 2.61
C LEU A 435 14.50 -17.85 2.46
N ALA A 436 13.68 -18.10 1.43
CA ALA A 436 13.08 -19.41 1.16
C ALA A 436 14.13 -20.51 0.92
N ALA A 437 15.38 -20.14 0.57
CA ALA A 437 16.49 -21.09 0.50
C ALA A 437 16.96 -21.61 1.87
N ARG A 438 16.55 -20.97 2.98
CA ARG A 438 16.97 -21.33 4.35
C ARG A 438 15.82 -21.53 5.33
N MET A 439 14.59 -21.20 4.96
CA MET A 439 13.41 -21.33 5.82
C MET A 439 12.16 -21.64 4.99
N PRO A 440 11.07 -22.12 5.60
CA PRO A 440 9.82 -22.37 4.90
C PRO A 440 9.32 -21.14 4.13
N ALA A 441 8.71 -21.34 2.96
CA ALA A 441 8.27 -20.26 2.08
C ALA A 441 7.34 -19.25 2.77
N TRP A 442 6.44 -19.72 3.64
CA TRP A 442 5.52 -18.86 4.39
C TRP A 442 6.27 -17.92 5.35
N LEU A 443 7.30 -18.43 6.04
CA LEU A 443 8.12 -17.63 6.96
C LEU A 443 9.01 -16.65 6.19
N ALA A 444 9.54 -17.07 5.04
CA ALA A 444 10.30 -16.20 4.16
C ALA A 444 9.47 -14.99 3.71
N VAL A 445 8.20 -15.18 3.35
CA VAL A 445 7.28 -14.08 3.00
C VAL A 445 6.98 -13.20 4.23
N ALA A 446 6.70 -13.83 5.38
CA ALA A 446 6.39 -13.12 6.63
C ALA A 446 7.54 -12.21 7.11
N VAL A 447 8.79 -12.57 6.81
CA VAL A 447 9.97 -11.74 7.11
C VAL A 447 10.26 -10.74 5.99
N ALA A 448 10.22 -11.19 4.73
CA ALA A 448 10.64 -10.38 3.58
C ALA A 448 9.73 -9.17 3.34
N VAL A 449 8.42 -9.31 3.52
CA VAL A 449 7.46 -8.23 3.25
C VAL A 449 7.61 -7.07 4.24
N PRO A 450 7.57 -7.27 5.58
CA PRO A 450 7.78 -6.19 6.54
C PRO A 450 9.18 -5.59 6.44
N LEU A 451 10.21 -6.41 6.22
CA LEU A 451 11.58 -5.93 6.04
C LEU A 451 11.70 -5.01 4.81
N SER A 452 11.08 -5.38 3.69
CA SER A 452 11.05 -4.57 2.47
C SER A 452 10.37 -3.22 2.70
N ALA A 453 9.25 -3.22 3.43
CA ALA A 453 8.55 -1.98 3.77
C ALA A 453 9.37 -1.12 4.73
N GLN A 454 9.97 -1.71 5.77
CA GLN A 454 10.77 -1.02 6.77
C GLN A 454 11.99 -0.32 6.15
N LEU A 455 12.69 -0.97 5.22
CA LEU A 455 13.83 -0.39 4.52
C LEU A 455 13.47 0.88 3.74
N MET A 456 12.24 0.98 3.23
CA MET A 456 11.79 2.15 2.45
C MET A 456 11.07 3.19 3.32
N CYS A 457 10.30 2.77 4.32
CA CYS A 457 9.52 3.66 5.19
C CYS A 457 10.32 4.23 6.37
N GLY A 458 11.42 3.58 6.79
CA GLY A 458 12.21 3.98 7.96
C GLY A 458 12.55 5.48 8.02
N PRO A 459 13.12 6.08 6.96
CA PRO A 459 13.44 7.51 6.95
C PRO A 459 12.23 8.42 7.12
N LEU A 460 11.07 8.03 6.60
CA LEU A 460 9.82 8.79 6.72
C LEU A 460 9.23 8.66 8.12
N ILE A 461 9.32 7.47 8.74
CA ILE A 461 8.84 7.23 10.09
C ILE A 461 9.63 8.11 11.08
N VAL A 462 10.95 8.23 10.92
CA VAL A 462 11.80 9.09 11.77
C VAL A 462 11.37 10.57 11.75
N LEU A 463 10.84 11.06 10.63
CA LEU A 463 10.33 12.43 10.54
C LEU A 463 9.02 12.65 11.32
N ILE A 464 8.27 11.57 11.59
CA ILE A 464 6.99 11.62 12.30
C ILE A 464 7.21 11.31 13.78
N GLN A 465 8.02 10.29 14.05
CA GLN A 465 8.38 9.83 15.37
C GLN A 465 9.88 9.55 15.38
N PRO A 466 10.70 10.36 16.06
CA PRO A 466 12.15 10.24 16.06
C PRO A 466 12.63 9.06 16.91
N SER A 467 12.27 7.85 16.48
CA SER A 467 12.60 6.60 17.16
C SER A 467 12.91 5.49 16.16
N PHE A 468 13.93 4.70 16.48
CA PHE A 468 14.26 3.48 15.77
C PHE A 468 13.50 2.29 16.39
N LEU A 469 12.54 1.75 15.64
CA LEU A 469 11.66 0.65 16.08
C LEU A 469 12.36 -0.70 15.88
N THR A 470 13.21 -1.09 16.84
CA THR A 470 14.07 -2.30 16.77
C THR A 470 13.25 -3.58 16.64
N LEU A 471 12.17 -3.68 17.41
CA LEU A 471 11.33 -4.87 17.51
C LEU A 471 10.21 -4.91 16.47
N SER A 472 10.15 -3.95 15.55
CA SER A 472 9.09 -3.87 14.53
C SER A 472 9.01 -5.12 13.66
N LEU A 473 10.15 -5.63 13.19
CA LEU A 473 10.17 -6.84 12.36
C LEU A 473 9.67 -8.06 13.15
N ALA A 474 10.15 -8.24 14.39
CA ALA A 474 9.75 -9.35 15.26
C ALA A 474 8.26 -9.28 15.59
N ALA A 475 7.75 -8.10 15.90
CA ALA A 475 6.33 -7.85 16.12
C ALA A 475 5.53 -8.27 14.89
N ASN A 476 5.81 -7.70 13.71
CA ASN A 476 5.08 -7.99 12.47
C ASN A 476 5.03 -9.49 12.13
N ILE A 477 6.13 -10.23 12.34
CA ILE A 477 6.16 -11.69 12.13
C ILE A 477 5.26 -12.40 13.14
N ALA A 478 5.36 -12.03 14.42
CA ALA A 478 4.56 -12.64 15.49
C ALA A 478 3.06 -12.39 15.33
N VAL A 479 2.66 -11.21 14.82
CA VAL A 479 1.24 -10.89 14.61
C VAL A 479 0.68 -11.44 13.30
N SER A 480 1.52 -11.65 12.29
CA SER A 480 1.11 -12.05 10.94
C SER A 480 0.07 -13.18 10.88
N PRO A 481 0.13 -14.28 11.67
CA PRO A 481 -0.88 -15.33 11.61
C PRO A 481 -2.26 -14.91 12.15
N PHE A 482 -2.30 -13.93 13.06
CA PHE A 482 -3.55 -13.48 13.70
C PHE A 482 -4.28 -12.43 12.84
N VAL A 483 -3.56 -11.61 12.08
CA VAL A 483 -4.14 -10.52 11.29
C VAL A 483 -5.26 -11.00 10.34
N PRO A 484 -5.09 -12.05 9.50
CA PRO A 484 -6.16 -12.54 8.65
C PRO A 484 -7.38 -13.03 9.44
N ILE A 485 -7.15 -13.65 10.61
CA ILE A 485 -8.23 -14.16 11.47
C ILE A 485 -9.07 -12.99 11.99
N VAL A 486 -8.43 -11.95 12.53
CA VAL A 486 -9.12 -10.74 13.01
C VAL A 486 -9.88 -10.07 11.87
N THR A 487 -9.25 -9.87 10.72
CA THR A 487 -9.86 -9.18 9.58
C THR A 487 -11.08 -9.94 9.04
N VAL A 488 -10.95 -11.25 8.81
CA VAL A 488 -12.06 -12.06 8.27
C VAL A 488 -13.16 -12.25 9.31
N ALA A 489 -12.82 -12.64 10.54
CA ALA A 489 -13.81 -12.87 11.59
C ALA A 489 -14.51 -11.57 12.01
N GLY A 490 -13.78 -10.46 12.11
CA GLY A 490 -14.36 -9.15 12.41
C GLY A 490 -15.27 -8.65 11.29
N THR A 491 -14.91 -8.87 10.02
CA THR A 491 -15.78 -8.54 8.88
C THR A 491 -17.05 -9.41 8.87
N LEU A 492 -16.92 -10.70 9.19
CA LEU A 492 -18.08 -11.60 9.31
C LEU A 492 -18.97 -11.22 10.50
N ALA A 493 -18.38 -10.82 11.63
CA ALA A 493 -19.11 -10.33 12.80
C ALA A 493 -19.92 -9.07 12.44
N LEU A 494 -19.30 -8.10 11.78
CA LEU A 494 -19.98 -6.91 11.25
C LEU A 494 -21.13 -7.28 10.31
N ALA A 495 -20.87 -8.24 9.41
CA ALA A 495 -21.85 -8.66 8.44
C ALA A 495 -23.05 -9.34 9.08
N THR A 496 -22.91 -9.98 10.25
CA THR A 496 -23.93 -10.85 10.87
C THR A 496 -24.56 -10.25 12.12
N CYS A 497 -23.98 -9.21 12.73
CA CYS A 497 -24.41 -8.65 14.01
C CYS A 497 -25.84 -8.11 14.02
N THR A 498 -26.40 -7.75 12.86
CA THR A 498 -27.77 -7.20 12.76
C THR A 498 -28.86 -8.24 12.52
N TRP A 499 -28.54 -9.43 12.00
CA TRP A 499 -29.55 -10.43 11.60
C TRP A 499 -29.29 -11.86 12.11
N CYS A 500 -28.08 -12.17 12.60
CA CYS A 500 -27.75 -13.49 13.15
C CYS A 500 -26.80 -13.35 14.34
N GLN A 501 -27.37 -13.05 15.51
CA GLN A 501 -26.61 -12.81 16.74
C GLN A 501 -25.72 -14.00 17.20
N PRO A 502 -26.14 -15.28 17.09
CA PRO A 502 -25.28 -16.40 17.48
C PRO A 502 -24.03 -16.52 16.60
N LEU A 503 -24.18 -16.31 15.29
CA LEU A 503 -23.05 -16.33 14.36
C LEU A 503 -22.11 -15.15 14.60
N ALA A 504 -22.69 -13.97 14.82
CA ALA A 504 -21.92 -12.79 15.20
C ALA A 504 -21.11 -13.02 16.47
N LEU A 505 -21.70 -13.66 17.49
CA LEU A 505 -21.00 -14.00 18.74
C LEU A 505 -19.79 -14.91 18.49
N VAL A 506 -19.96 -15.97 17.69
CA VAL A 506 -18.86 -16.90 17.35
C VAL A 506 -17.76 -16.16 16.57
N CYS A 507 -18.13 -15.36 15.58
CA CYS A 507 -17.18 -14.57 14.80
C CYS A 507 -16.44 -13.55 15.68
N THR A 508 -17.15 -12.85 16.57
CA THR A 508 -16.57 -11.90 17.52
C THR A 508 -15.68 -12.59 18.55
N ALA A 509 -16.00 -13.81 18.99
CA ALA A 509 -15.14 -14.59 19.89
C ALA A 509 -13.83 -14.98 19.21
N ILE A 510 -13.90 -15.51 17.98
CA ILE A 510 -12.72 -15.91 17.19
C ILE A 510 -11.84 -14.69 16.87
N GLY A 511 -12.45 -13.62 16.34
CA GLY A 511 -11.77 -12.38 16.03
C GLY A 511 -11.21 -11.70 17.28
N GLY A 512 -11.95 -11.73 18.38
CA GLY A 512 -11.56 -11.18 19.67
C GLY A 512 -10.38 -11.90 20.31
N ALA A 513 -10.35 -13.24 20.26
CA ALA A 513 -9.21 -14.02 20.75
C ALA A 513 -7.94 -13.73 19.94
N ALA A 514 -8.07 -13.64 18.61
CA ALA A 514 -6.95 -13.27 17.75
C ALA A 514 -6.50 -11.83 18.04
N ALA A 515 -7.44 -10.86 18.16
CA ALA A 515 -7.13 -9.47 18.51
C ALA A 515 -6.46 -9.36 19.89
N GLN A 516 -6.91 -10.12 20.89
CA GLN A 516 -6.25 -10.18 22.19
C GLN A 516 -4.82 -10.70 22.09
N SER A 517 -4.57 -11.69 21.23
CA SER A 517 -3.22 -12.20 20.97
C SER A 517 -2.33 -11.12 20.36
N ILE A 518 -2.87 -10.33 19.42
CA ILE A 518 -2.17 -9.16 18.86
C ILE A 518 -1.83 -8.15 19.95
N ALA A 519 -2.81 -7.80 20.78
CA ALA A 519 -2.62 -6.82 21.84
C ALA A 519 -1.60 -7.27 22.89
N ALA A 520 -1.66 -8.54 23.30
CA ALA A 520 -0.70 -9.14 24.22
C ALA A 520 0.72 -9.13 23.65
N ILE A 521 0.90 -9.50 22.37
CA ILE A 521 2.20 -9.44 21.70
C ILE A 521 2.72 -7.99 21.64
N ALA A 522 1.86 -7.04 21.29
CA ALA A 522 2.23 -5.63 21.22
C ALA A 522 2.69 -5.09 22.58
N ARG A 523 1.94 -5.36 23.65
CA ARG A 523 2.31 -4.94 25.02
C ARG A 523 3.57 -5.64 25.52
N LEU A 524 3.70 -6.95 25.28
CA LEU A 524 4.88 -7.71 25.67
C LEU A 524 6.14 -7.15 25.01
N LEU A 525 6.13 -6.96 23.69
CA LEU A 525 7.29 -6.45 22.96
C LEU A 525 7.57 -4.98 23.29
N ALA A 526 6.53 -4.16 23.53
CA ALA A 526 6.71 -2.78 23.96
C ALA A 526 7.33 -2.67 25.36
N SER A 527 7.08 -3.65 26.24
CA SER A 527 7.66 -3.69 27.59
C SER A 527 9.15 -4.06 27.62
N LEU A 528 9.70 -4.58 26.51
CA LEU A 528 11.11 -4.96 26.45
C LEU A 528 12.02 -3.73 26.34
N PRO A 529 13.17 -3.73 27.05
CA PRO A 529 14.11 -2.62 26.97
C PRO A 529 14.65 -2.48 25.54
N GLY A 530 14.59 -1.26 25.01
CA GLY A 530 15.07 -0.95 23.66
C GLY A 530 14.06 -1.19 22.53
N ALA A 531 12.78 -1.43 22.83
CA ALA A 531 11.71 -1.56 21.82
C ALA A 531 11.66 -0.36 20.85
N ALA A 532 11.81 0.85 21.40
CA ALA A 532 11.95 2.09 20.64
C ALA A 532 13.18 2.85 21.16
N LEU A 533 14.25 2.88 20.36
CA LEU A 533 15.44 3.66 20.68
C LEU A 533 15.26 5.08 20.19
N ALA A 534 15.58 6.08 21.02
CA ALA A 534 15.60 7.47 20.59
C ALA A 534 16.55 7.64 19.39
N TRP A 535 16.08 8.33 18.36
CA TRP A 535 16.84 8.60 17.15
C TRP A 535 16.92 10.11 16.93
N PRO A 536 17.99 10.65 16.29
CA PRO A 536 18.07 12.07 16.00
C PRO A 536 16.83 12.59 15.27
N GLU A 537 16.36 13.78 15.62
CA GLU A 537 15.19 14.39 15.00
C GLU A 537 15.53 15.06 13.64
N GLY A 538 14.48 15.36 12.87
CA GLY A 538 14.57 16.17 11.66
C GLY A 538 15.28 15.50 10.48
N LEU A 539 15.74 16.33 9.54
CA LEU A 539 16.33 15.87 8.27
C LEU A 539 17.65 15.11 8.46
N VAL A 540 18.42 15.44 9.48
CA VAL A 540 19.67 14.73 9.82
C VAL A 540 19.36 13.31 10.27
N GLY A 541 18.37 13.14 11.14
CA GLY A 541 17.88 11.82 11.56
C GLY A 541 17.36 10.99 10.40
N ALA A 542 16.54 11.58 9.53
CA ALA A 542 16.03 10.91 8.34
C ALA A 542 17.15 10.49 7.38
N GLY A 543 18.15 11.36 7.17
CA GLY A 543 19.33 11.06 6.35
C GLY A 543 20.16 9.91 6.92
N ALA A 544 20.44 9.91 8.23
CA ALA A 544 21.15 8.83 8.90
C ALA A 544 20.40 7.50 8.80
N MET A 545 19.07 7.51 8.96
CA MET A 545 18.23 6.32 8.78
C MET A 545 18.21 5.83 7.33
N ALA A 546 18.23 6.74 6.34
CA ALA A 546 18.32 6.38 4.93
C ALA A 546 19.66 5.70 4.60
N VAL A 547 20.77 6.20 5.16
CA VAL A 547 22.09 5.57 5.03
C VAL A 547 22.09 4.19 5.68
N MET A 548 21.55 4.06 6.89
CA MET A 548 21.42 2.76 7.58
C MET A 548 20.58 1.77 6.77
N SER A 549 19.45 2.21 6.21
CA SER A 549 18.57 1.38 5.39
C SER A 549 19.25 0.95 4.09
N ALA A 550 19.99 1.85 3.44
CA ALA A 550 20.78 1.54 2.26
C ALA A 550 21.92 0.56 2.57
N ALA A 551 22.61 0.73 3.71
CA ALA A 551 23.64 -0.19 4.17
C ALA A 551 23.07 -1.58 4.47
N ASN A 552 21.91 -1.67 5.13
CA ASN A 552 21.22 -2.94 5.38
C ASN A 552 20.78 -3.61 4.07
N ALA A 553 20.21 -2.86 3.13
CA ALA A 553 19.85 -3.39 1.81
C ALA A 553 21.09 -3.89 1.04
N ALA A 554 22.19 -3.14 1.08
CA ALA A 554 23.46 -3.54 0.47
C ALA A 554 24.07 -4.78 1.13
N PHE A 555 24.01 -4.87 2.46
CA PHE A 555 24.45 -6.04 3.22
C PHE A 555 23.62 -7.27 2.86
N LEU A 556 22.29 -7.17 2.86
CA LEU A 556 21.40 -8.25 2.46
C LEU A 556 21.67 -8.68 1.01
N TRP A 557 21.88 -7.73 0.11
CA TRP A 557 22.26 -8.03 -1.26
C TRP A 557 23.61 -8.72 -1.36
N ALA A 558 24.62 -8.27 -0.63
CA ALA A 558 25.97 -8.83 -0.63
C ALA A 558 26.03 -10.23 0.00
N ALA A 559 25.36 -10.43 1.14
CA ALA A 559 25.36 -11.69 1.87
C ALA A 559 24.56 -12.79 1.15
N PHE A 560 23.45 -12.43 0.49
CA PHE A 560 22.52 -13.43 -0.01
C PHE A 560 22.52 -13.59 -1.54
N SER A 561 22.92 -12.58 -2.33
CA SER A 561 22.94 -12.71 -3.79
C SER A 561 24.26 -13.30 -4.33
N PRO A 562 24.24 -14.19 -5.35
CA PRO A 562 25.47 -14.75 -5.95
C PRO A 562 26.36 -13.70 -6.62
N ALA A 563 25.77 -12.61 -7.12
CA ALA A 563 26.49 -11.48 -7.71
C ALA A 563 27.09 -10.58 -6.63
N GLY A 564 26.34 -10.32 -5.56
CA GLY A 564 26.78 -9.55 -4.40
C GLY A 564 27.92 -10.22 -3.65
N ARG A 565 27.87 -11.55 -3.43
CA ARG A 565 29.00 -12.30 -2.86
C ARG A 565 30.25 -12.18 -3.71
N ARG A 566 30.12 -12.26 -5.04
CA ARG A 566 31.24 -12.09 -5.97
C ARG A 566 31.80 -10.66 -5.95
N ALA A 567 30.95 -9.64 -5.85
CA ALA A 567 31.38 -8.25 -5.73
C ALA A 567 32.05 -7.96 -4.38
N ALA A 568 31.49 -8.46 -3.28
CA ALA A 568 32.06 -8.33 -1.94
C ALA A 568 33.43 -9.04 -1.83
N LEU A 569 33.54 -10.25 -2.38
CA LEU A 569 34.82 -10.97 -2.45
C LEU A 569 35.86 -10.22 -3.29
N ARG A 570 35.46 -9.49 -4.35
CA ARG A 570 36.36 -8.64 -5.13
C ARG A 570 36.81 -7.40 -4.37
N LEU A 571 35.93 -6.79 -3.57
CA LEU A 571 36.28 -5.66 -2.70
C LEU A 571 37.25 -6.07 -1.58
N VAL A 572 37.04 -7.25 -0.99
CA VAL A 572 37.92 -7.79 0.06
C VAL A 572 39.26 -8.29 -0.52
N ARG A 573 39.26 -8.89 -1.71
CA ARG A 573 40.49 -9.36 -2.39
C ARG A 573 41.23 -8.28 -3.18
N GLY A 574 40.55 -7.20 -3.57
CA GLY A 574 41.14 -6.07 -4.31
C GLY A 574 42.42 -5.51 -3.70
N PRO A 575 42.49 -5.19 -2.39
CA PRO A 575 43.73 -4.73 -1.76
C PRO A 575 44.81 -5.82 -1.69
N ALA A 576 44.44 -7.11 -1.55
CA ALA A 576 45.39 -8.22 -1.52
C ALA A 576 45.96 -8.56 -2.92
N ASP A 577 45.17 -8.36 -3.97
CA ASP A 577 45.60 -8.55 -5.36
C ASP A 577 46.41 -7.34 -5.86
N CYS A 578 46.08 -6.12 -5.42
CA CYS A 578 46.92 -4.93 -5.62
C CYS A 578 48.25 -5.04 -4.85
N ALA A 579 48.26 -5.56 -3.62
CA ALA A 579 49.49 -5.79 -2.86
C ALA A 579 50.36 -6.90 -3.48
N ARG A 580 49.76 -7.98 -4.01
CA ARG A 580 50.49 -9.02 -4.76
C ARG A 580 51.00 -8.54 -6.11
N GLY A 581 50.26 -7.69 -6.81
CA GLY A 581 50.72 -7.04 -8.05
C GLY A 581 51.87 -6.05 -7.81
N ALA A 582 51.80 -5.28 -6.72
CA ALA A 582 52.88 -4.39 -6.29
C ALA A 582 54.12 -5.16 -5.84
N ALA A 583 53.95 -6.27 -5.10
CA ALA A 583 55.06 -7.15 -4.71
C ALA A 583 55.69 -7.86 -5.93
N ALA A 584 54.90 -8.34 -6.89
CA ALA A 584 55.41 -8.93 -8.13
C ALA A 584 56.18 -7.92 -8.99
N SER A 585 55.75 -6.65 -8.99
CA SER A 585 56.47 -5.55 -9.65
C SER A 585 57.74 -5.13 -8.89
N ALA A 586 57.77 -5.27 -7.56
CA ALA A 586 58.94 -4.97 -6.73
C ALA A 586 60.03 -6.05 -6.78
N TYR A 587 59.66 -7.31 -7.03
CA TYR A 587 60.59 -8.44 -7.19
C TYR A 587 61.03 -8.71 -8.65
N GLY A 588 60.69 -7.82 -9.60
CA GLY A 588 61.23 -7.88 -10.96
C GLY A 588 60.81 -9.10 -11.79
N LEU A 589 59.64 -9.70 -11.52
CA LEU A 589 59.07 -10.74 -12.39
C LEU A 589 58.17 -10.09 -13.44
N GLY A 590 58.80 -9.58 -14.51
CA GLY A 590 58.08 -9.09 -15.69
C GLY A 590 57.28 -10.20 -16.41
N PRO A 591 56.19 -9.86 -17.11
CA PRO A 591 55.38 -10.83 -17.85
C PRO A 591 56.09 -11.23 -19.15
N GLY A 592 57.08 -12.12 -19.05
CA GLY A 592 57.90 -12.47 -20.19
C GLY A 592 58.91 -13.59 -19.91
N ALA A 593 58.45 -14.74 -19.42
CA ALA A 593 59.25 -15.97 -19.46
C ALA A 593 58.72 -16.89 -20.59
N PRO A 594 59.58 -17.37 -21.50
CA PRO A 594 59.15 -18.19 -22.63
C PRO A 594 58.61 -19.54 -22.13
N ARG A 595 57.46 -19.94 -22.69
CA ARG A 595 56.89 -21.29 -22.51
C ARG A 595 57.94 -22.33 -22.93
N GLY A 596 58.37 -23.17 -21.98
CA GLY A 596 59.18 -24.36 -22.25
C GLY A 596 58.51 -25.32 -23.24
N PRO A 597 59.29 -26.20 -23.89
CA PRO A 597 58.90 -26.85 -25.14
C PRO A 597 57.73 -27.81 -24.97
N ARG A 598 56.82 -27.78 -25.94
CA ARG A 598 55.71 -28.73 -26.11
C ARG A 598 56.25 -30.16 -26.16
N ARG A 599 55.79 -31.02 -25.25
CA ARG A 599 55.94 -32.48 -25.40
C ARG A 599 55.18 -32.93 -26.67
N PRO A 600 55.79 -33.75 -27.55
CA PRO A 600 55.11 -34.28 -28.72
C PRO A 600 54.09 -35.33 -28.30
N THR A 601 52.89 -35.24 -28.88
CA THR A 601 51.83 -36.25 -28.81
C THR A 601 52.29 -37.51 -29.53
N GLY A 602 52.66 -38.54 -28.77
CA GLY A 602 52.90 -39.89 -29.29
C GLY A 602 51.58 -40.56 -29.66
N ARG A 603 51.36 -40.76 -30.96
CA ARG A 603 50.47 -41.79 -31.51
C ARG A 603 51.16 -43.15 -31.34
N GLY A 604 50.43 -44.14 -30.84
CA GLY A 604 50.80 -45.56 -30.82
C GLY A 604 49.53 -46.43 -30.70
N PRO A 605 49.53 -47.68 -31.19
CA PRO A 605 48.67 -48.07 -32.30
C PRO A 605 47.45 -48.92 -31.93
N ARG A 606 46.54 -49.04 -32.90
CA ARG A 606 45.54 -50.11 -32.97
C ARG A 606 46.25 -51.47 -32.92
N GLY A 607 45.81 -52.34 -32.02
CA GLY A 607 46.12 -53.76 -32.01
C GLY A 607 44.82 -54.54 -31.97
N SER A 608 44.60 -55.32 -33.02
CA SER A 608 43.61 -56.38 -33.16
C SER A 608 43.89 -57.52 -32.17
N GLY A 609 42.83 -58.02 -31.56
CA GLY A 609 42.76 -59.26 -30.77
C GLY A 609 41.29 -59.58 -30.54
#